data_AF-A0A971X0S8-F1
#
_entry.id   AF-A0A971X0S8-F1
#
_cell.length_a   1.000
_cell.length_b   1.000
_cell.length_c   1.000
_cell.angle_alpha   90.00
_cell.angle_beta   90.00
_cell.angle_gamma   90.00
#
_symmetry.space_group_name_H-M   'P 1'
#
loop_
_entity.id
_entity.type
_entity.pdbx_description
1 polymer ?
#
loop_
_entity_poly.entity_id
_entity_poly.type
_entity_poly.pdbx_seq_one_letter_code
_entity_poly.pdbx_strand_id
1 'polypeptide(L)'
;MVYVGGNAGMLHAFNAETGVEEFAFVPTAVFPYLNKLTGKGYTHQYYVDGTPTVADIYDKENGKWRTILVGTLRAGGKGLFALDITDPEKISLLWEFHEYSAEAVDLAIKPGYSFPKPTVARLHNGRWAVVTGNGYKGEGTNNGGAALYIIDAITGKLTKSLEVTGETGENGLSTPRLVDFDGDGVADYAYAGDLQGNLWRFDLLGGSATGPDTNPPSNGSYGTKSDGISKFQVSYNGSPMFKARSENGQIQPITSAPSVIRHPTRLGYLVVFGTGRYVEIGDKEPNTSHAQSLYGIWDMQTKGQPTGAMTAPPINRSNMTQQSFVSETSGTGATTGTARQARTVSNNPVEWYTDFNATKPIKQRGWYLDFNGGGLQGEIMVEDMRTLGNTLFLQTLIPNDDPCANGAGNWLYAINPSTGGRTLHHAFDTRGANDLILSGIQFGTEGGVSIGQDEEGYKAFAPGDLEPISPDPSSLGRQSWRMIQNP
;
A
#
# COMPACT_ATOMS: atom_id res chain seq x y z
N MET A 1 11.50 15.97 16.01
CA MET A 1 11.72 16.35 14.60
C MET A 1 10.56 15.90 13.74
N VAL A 2 10.18 16.72 12.76
CA VAL A 2 9.23 16.39 11.70
C VAL A 2 9.97 16.50 10.37
N TYR A 3 9.95 15.45 9.56
CA TYR A 3 10.65 15.39 8.27
C TYR A 3 9.65 15.49 7.13
N VAL A 4 9.91 16.38 6.18
CA VAL A 4 9.00 16.68 5.07
C VAL A 4 9.77 16.69 3.76
N GLY A 5 9.29 15.90 2.78
CA GLY A 5 9.78 15.98 1.41
C GLY A 5 9.33 17.31 0.78
N GLY A 6 10.30 18.13 0.40
CA GLY A 6 10.07 19.44 -0.19
C GLY A 6 10.24 19.41 -1.70
N ASN A 7 9.16 19.70 -2.43
CA ASN A 7 9.17 19.82 -3.89
C ASN A 7 9.97 21.04 -4.42
N ALA A 8 10.81 21.63 -3.57
CA ALA A 8 11.79 22.66 -3.87
C ALA A 8 13.24 22.11 -3.88
N GLY A 9 13.44 20.79 -3.86
CA GLY A 9 14.75 20.17 -4.05
C GLY A 9 15.25 19.29 -2.91
N MET A 10 14.64 19.41 -1.73
CA MET A 10 15.25 18.96 -0.47
C MET A 10 14.28 18.20 0.40
N LEU A 11 14.81 17.29 1.21
CA LEU A 11 14.14 16.86 2.43
C LEU A 11 14.45 17.88 3.53
N HIS A 12 13.41 18.39 4.19
CA HIS A 12 13.54 19.33 5.30
C HIS A 12 13.25 18.63 6.63
N ALA A 13 13.92 19.04 7.70
CA ALA A 13 13.64 18.60 9.07
C ALA A 13 13.35 19.81 9.95
N PHE A 14 12.17 19.81 10.55
CA PHE A 14 11.69 20.88 11.43
C PHE A 14 11.62 20.41 12.88
N ASN A 15 11.91 21.32 13.79
CA ASN A 15 11.59 21.15 15.20
C ASN A 15 10.07 21.10 15.37
N ALA A 16 9.57 20.09 16.06
CA ALA A 16 8.12 19.88 16.22
C ALA A 16 7.46 20.94 17.14
N GLU A 17 8.22 21.52 18.07
CA GLU A 17 7.72 22.50 19.04
C GLU A 17 7.77 23.92 18.49
N THR A 18 8.88 24.28 17.82
CA THR A 18 9.12 25.66 17.37
C THR A 18 8.79 25.89 15.90
N GLY A 19 8.71 24.81 15.10
CA GLY A 19 8.58 24.89 13.64
C GLY A 19 9.83 25.38 12.92
N VAL A 20 10.95 25.58 13.62
CA VAL A 20 12.22 26.04 13.03
C VAL A 20 12.86 24.90 12.25
N GLU A 21 13.38 25.19 11.06
CA GLU A 21 14.16 24.25 10.25
C GLU A 21 15.54 24.02 10.88
N GLU A 22 15.89 22.76 11.16
CA GLU A 22 17.16 22.39 11.79
C GLU A 22 18.10 21.61 10.85
N PHE A 23 17.56 21.02 9.78
CA PHE A 23 18.35 20.26 8.81
C PHE A 23 17.68 20.23 7.44
N ALA A 24 18.50 20.19 6.38
CA ALA A 24 18.05 19.95 5.03
C ALA A 24 19.01 18.99 4.30
N PHE A 25 18.45 18.07 3.53
CA PHE A 25 19.21 17.15 2.68
C PHE A 25 18.84 17.32 1.22
N VAL A 26 19.86 17.50 0.38
CA VAL A 26 19.73 17.54 -1.08
C VAL A 26 20.27 16.21 -1.64
N PRO A 27 19.44 15.40 -2.31
CA PRO A 27 19.92 14.19 -2.97
C PRO A 27 20.84 14.49 -4.16
N THR A 28 21.87 13.67 -4.39
CA THR A 28 22.82 13.81 -5.52
C THR A 28 22.11 13.87 -6.87
N ALA A 29 21.05 13.08 -7.05
CA ALA A 29 20.26 13.06 -8.27
C ALA A 29 19.54 14.40 -8.56
N VAL A 30 19.27 15.22 -7.54
CA VAL A 30 18.55 16.49 -7.66
C VAL A 30 19.49 17.67 -7.88
N PHE A 31 20.72 17.61 -7.36
CA PHE A 31 21.70 18.71 -7.42
C PHE A 31 21.85 19.38 -8.80
N PRO A 32 21.97 18.64 -9.94
CA PRO A 32 22.13 19.26 -11.25
C PRO A 32 20.94 20.12 -11.71
N TYR A 33 19.77 19.93 -11.11
CA TYR A 33 18.52 20.57 -11.50
C TYR A 33 18.13 21.75 -10.58
N LEU A 34 18.83 21.97 -9.47
CA LEU A 34 18.52 23.04 -8.52
C LEU A 34 18.68 24.43 -9.12
N ASN A 35 19.62 24.61 -10.06
CA ASN A 35 19.81 25.89 -10.74
C ASN A 35 18.56 26.36 -11.50
N LYS A 36 17.72 25.42 -11.96
CA LYS A 36 16.49 25.73 -12.71
C LYS A 36 15.44 26.45 -11.87
N LEU A 37 15.43 26.25 -10.55
CA LEU A 37 14.49 26.92 -9.63
C LEU A 37 14.60 28.45 -9.68
N THR A 38 15.77 28.98 -10.05
CA THR A 38 16.04 30.42 -10.13
C THR A 38 15.88 30.99 -11.55
N GLY A 39 15.48 30.16 -12.51
CA GLY A 39 15.35 30.54 -13.92
C GLY A 39 14.14 31.42 -14.18
N LYS A 40 14.31 32.50 -14.97
CA LYS A 40 13.22 33.42 -15.35
C LYS A 40 12.06 32.77 -16.14
N GLY A 41 12.29 31.61 -16.73
CA GLY A 41 11.29 30.81 -17.46
C GLY A 41 10.98 29.48 -16.78
N TYR A 42 11.01 29.44 -15.44
CA TYR A 42 10.75 28.22 -14.67
C TYR A 42 9.35 27.66 -14.96
N THR A 43 9.32 26.44 -15.48
CA THR A 43 8.13 25.56 -15.46
C THR A 43 8.35 24.57 -14.33
N HIS A 44 7.33 24.35 -13.49
CA HIS A 44 7.46 23.53 -12.28
C HIS A 44 8.10 22.17 -12.57
N GLN A 45 9.19 21.88 -11.89
CA GLN A 45 9.86 20.58 -11.92
C GLN A 45 9.65 19.93 -10.56
N TYR A 46 9.33 18.64 -10.57
CA TYR A 46 9.25 17.89 -9.33
C TYR A 46 10.65 17.58 -8.80
N TYR A 47 10.82 17.50 -7.49
CA TYR A 47 12.08 17.16 -6.82
C TYR A 47 11.88 16.10 -5.75
N VAL A 48 12.31 16.29 -4.50
CA VAL A 48 11.93 15.40 -3.40
C VAL A 48 10.45 15.61 -3.12
N ASP A 49 9.65 14.58 -3.33
CA ASP A 49 8.21 14.65 -3.18
C ASP A 49 7.70 13.42 -2.43
N GLY A 50 6.58 13.58 -1.73
CA GLY A 50 5.98 12.56 -0.86
C GLY A 50 6.55 12.46 0.55
N THR A 51 5.88 11.63 1.35
CA THR A 51 6.21 11.40 2.75
C THR A 51 7.34 10.38 2.87
N PRO A 52 8.46 10.69 3.56
CA PRO A 52 9.52 9.73 3.77
C PRO A 52 9.06 8.59 4.70
N THR A 53 9.72 7.43 4.60
CA THR A 53 9.46 6.29 5.50
C THR A 53 10.48 6.29 6.61
N VAL A 54 10.02 6.35 7.86
CA VAL A 54 10.88 6.29 9.05
C VAL A 54 10.69 4.94 9.74
N ALA A 55 11.79 4.29 10.13
CA ALA A 55 11.75 3.02 10.84
C ALA A 55 12.99 2.78 11.72
N ASP A 56 12.81 2.06 12.82
CA ASP A 56 13.91 1.54 13.62
C ASP A 56 14.44 0.23 13.03
N ILE A 57 15.75 0.14 12.89
CA ILE A 57 16.45 -1.04 12.37
C ILE A 57 17.57 -1.46 13.30
N TYR A 58 17.88 -2.76 13.29
CA TYR A 58 18.99 -3.31 14.05
C TYR A 58 20.21 -3.49 13.15
N ASP A 59 21.25 -2.69 13.41
CA ASP A 59 22.58 -2.81 12.79
C ASP A 59 23.32 -3.97 13.44
N LYS A 60 23.20 -5.14 12.81
CA LYS A 60 23.79 -6.39 13.31
C LYS A 60 25.31 -6.35 13.41
N GLU A 61 25.98 -5.62 12.50
CA GLU A 61 27.45 -5.54 12.47
C GLU A 61 28.00 -4.75 13.65
N ASN A 62 27.29 -3.67 14.04
CA ASN A 62 27.69 -2.80 15.14
C ASN A 62 26.93 -3.07 16.45
N GLY A 63 25.99 -4.01 16.45
CA GLY A 63 25.22 -4.42 17.64
C GLY A 63 24.34 -3.31 18.23
N LYS A 64 23.75 -2.44 17.40
CA LYS A 64 22.96 -1.29 17.88
C LYS A 64 21.68 -1.04 17.07
N TRP A 65 20.68 -0.46 17.71
CA TRP A 65 19.51 0.07 17.02
C TRP A 65 19.81 1.43 16.41
N ARG A 66 19.21 1.70 15.26
CA ARG A 66 19.25 2.98 14.55
C ARG A 66 17.84 3.34 14.10
N THR A 67 17.51 4.62 14.09
CA THR A 67 16.31 5.13 13.42
C THR A 67 16.75 5.65 12.05
N ILE A 68 16.21 5.08 10.98
CA ILE A 68 16.51 5.51 9.62
C ILE A 68 15.31 6.18 8.96
N LEU A 69 15.62 7.06 8.02
CA LEU A 69 14.66 7.70 7.15
C LEU A 69 14.99 7.32 5.70
N VAL A 70 14.03 6.72 5.00
CA VAL A 70 14.14 6.41 3.57
C VAL A 70 13.29 7.40 2.79
N GLY A 71 13.95 8.20 1.95
CA GLY A 71 13.31 9.16 1.07
C GLY A 71 13.26 8.69 -0.37
N THR A 72 12.25 9.17 -1.10
CA THR A 72 12.06 8.94 -2.53
C THR A 72 12.09 10.26 -3.28
N LEU A 73 12.42 10.20 -4.57
CA LEU A 73 12.41 11.36 -5.46
C LEU A 73 11.11 11.47 -6.26
N ARG A 74 10.26 10.44 -6.29
CA ARG A 74 9.00 10.39 -7.06
C ARG A 74 9.19 10.96 -8.47
N ALA A 75 8.47 12.03 -8.85
CA ALA A 75 8.58 12.65 -10.17
C ALA A 75 9.90 13.43 -10.41
N GLY A 76 10.67 13.72 -9.35
CA GLY A 76 11.92 14.46 -9.46
C GLY A 76 13.15 13.65 -9.82
N GLY A 77 13.06 12.32 -9.82
CA GLY A 77 14.16 11.48 -10.29
C GLY A 77 13.93 9.99 -10.04
N LYS A 78 14.79 9.17 -10.64
CA LYS A 78 14.74 7.71 -10.51
C LYS A 78 15.72 7.24 -9.43
N GLY A 79 15.29 7.31 -8.18
CA GLY A 79 16.12 6.90 -7.06
C GLY A 79 15.50 7.07 -5.68
N LEU A 80 16.21 6.58 -4.68
CA LEU A 80 15.90 6.60 -3.26
C LEU A 80 17.18 6.89 -2.49
N PHE A 81 17.03 7.35 -1.25
CA PHE A 81 18.15 7.59 -0.34
C PHE A 81 17.75 7.19 1.07
N ALA A 82 18.74 6.92 1.92
CA ALA A 82 18.51 6.71 3.35
C ALA A 82 19.44 7.56 4.21
N LEU A 83 18.87 8.13 5.28
CA LEU A 83 19.56 8.88 6.31
C LEU A 83 19.48 8.13 7.63
N ASP A 84 20.54 8.18 8.43
CA ASP A 84 20.49 7.85 9.85
C ASP A 84 20.04 9.10 10.60
N ILE A 85 18.89 9.01 11.25
CA ILE A 85 18.25 10.07 12.03
C ILE A 85 18.16 9.69 13.52
N THR A 86 18.97 8.74 13.98
CA THR A 86 18.98 8.29 15.39
C THR A 86 19.30 9.43 16.35
N ASP A 87 20.26 10.28 15.96
CA ASP A 87 20.61 11.51 16.66
C ASP A 87 20.18 12.70 15.78
N PRO A 88 19.14 13.47 16.16
CA PRO A 88 18.65 14.58 15.36
C PRO A 88 19.68 15.70 15.18
N GLU A 89 20.69 15.79 16.05
CA GLU A 89 21.79 16.76 15.93
C GLU A 89 22.91 16.26 15.01
N LYS A 90 22.91 14.96 14.66
CA LYS A 90 23.96 14.31 13.85
C LYS A 90 23.38 13.43 12.75
N ILE A 91 22.43 13.98 11.99
CA ILE A 91 21.87 13.30 10.83
C ILE A 91 22.99 13.04 9.80
N SER A 92 23.05 11.81 9.29
CA SER A 92 24.08 11.41 8.31
C SER A 92 23.49 10.61 7.16
N LEU A 93 24.09 10.73 5.97
CA LEU A 93 23.75 9.93 4.81
C LEU A 93 24.25 8.49 5.01
N LEU A 94 23.36 7.52 4.84
CA LEU A 94 23.74 6.11 4.77
C LEU A 94 24.09 5.73 3.33
N TRP A 95 23.19 5.99 2.39
CA TRP A 95 23.36 5.63 0.99
C TRP A 95 22.36 6.35 0.08
N GLU A 96 22.67 6.34 -1.22
CA GLU A 96 21.77 6.72 -2.31
C GLU A 96 21.74 5.59 -3.34
N PHE A 97 20.55 5.24 -3.81
CA PHE A 97 20.32 4.19 -4.80
C PHE A 97 19.55 4.78 -5.97
N HIS A 98 20.17 4.85 -7.15
CA HIS A 98 19.58 5.48 -8.35
C HIS A 98 20.05 4.77 -9.62
N GLU A 99 19.49 5.12 -10.79
CA GLU A 99 19.73 4.44 -12.07
C GLU A 99 21.20 4.40 -12.54
N TYR A 100 22.05 5.27 -11.97
CA TYR A 100 23.50 5.34 -12.25
C TYR A 100 24.37 4.81 -11.11
N SER A 101 23.77 4.27 -10.05
CA SER A 101 24.51 3.59 -8.97
C SER A 101 25.18 2.31 -9.49
N ALA A 102 26.29 1.92 -8.88
CA ALA A 102 27.04 0.72 -9.27
C ALA A 102 26.17 -0.55 -9.18
N GLU A 103 25.21 -0.54 -8.26
CA GLU A 103 24.26 -1.62 -8.01
C GLU A 103 23.14 -1.69 -9.05
N ALA A 104 22.88 -0.61 -9.80
CA ALA A 104 21.76 -0.49 -10.73
C ALA A 104 22.14 -0.56 -12.22
N VAL A 105 23.41 -0.29 -12.56
CA VAL A 105 23.84 -0.13 -13.96
C VAL A 105 23.62 -1.37 -14.82
N ASP A 106 23.83 -2.56 -14.22
CA ASP A 106 23.75 -3.86 -14.89
C ASP A 106 22.42 -4.60 -14.64
N LEU A 107 21.42 -3.94 -14.02
CA LEU A 107 20.11 -4.56 -13.82
C LEU A 107 19.34 -4.67 -15.13
N ALA A 108 18.70 -5.82 -15.34
CA ALA A 108 17.79 -6.03 -16.47
C ALA A 108 16.56 -5.11 -16.38
N ILE A 109 16.04 -4.93 -15.17
CA ILE A 109 15.01 -3.95 -14.83
C ILE A 109 15.64 -2.86 -13.97
N LYS A 110 15.84 -1.65 -14.52
CA LYS A 110 16.45 -0.52 -13.82
C LYS A 110 15.43 0.26 -12.97
N PRO A 111 15.91 1.05 -11.99
CA PRO A 111 15.05 1.92 -11.19
C PRO A 111 14.27 2.92 -12.07
N GLY A 112 12.99 3.05 -11.76
CA GLY A 112 12.07 4.06 -12.28
C GLY A 112 11.88 5.23 -11.32
N TYR A 113 10.94 6.11 -11.65
CA TYR A 113 10.44 7.14 -10.74
C TYR A 113 9.87 6.49 -9.48
N SER A 114 10.43 6.86 -8.34
CA SER A 114 10.20 6.20 -7.04
C SER A 114 8.91 6.68 -6.36
N PHE A 115 7.80 6.65 -7.08
CA PHE A 115 6.47 6.85 -6.51
C PHE A 115 6.06 5.78 -5.48
N PRO A 116 6.45 4.49 -5.62
CA PRO A 116 6.16 3.46 -4.63
C PRO A 116 6.75 3.83 -3.27
N LYS A 117 5.95 3.68 -2.22
CA LYS A 117 6.42 3.90 -0.85
C LYS A 117 7.27 2.71 -0.38
N PRO A 118 8.53 2.91 0.03
CA PRO A 118 9.33 1.81 0.55
C PRO A 118 8.78 1.30 1.88
N THR A 119 8.92 0.00 2.14
CA THR A 119 8.68 -0.60 3.46
C THR A 119 10.01 -1.05 4.05
N VAL A 120 10.26 -0.71 5.31
CA VAL A 120 11.45 -1.17 6.05
C VAL A 120 11.05 -2.33 6.95
N ALA A 121 11.67 -3.49 6.77
CA ALA A 121 11.35 -4.68 7.54
C ALA A 121 12.57 -5.59 7.74
N ARG A 122 12.49 -6.44 8.76
CA ARG A 122 13.44 -7.54 8.96
C ARG A 122 13.07 -8.69 8.03
N LEU A 123 14.05 -9.29 7.37
CA LEU A 123 13.85 -10.42 6.46
C LEU A 123 14.54 -11.70 6.98
N HIS A 124 14.18 -12.83 6.36
CA HIS A 124 14.73 -14.17 6.65
C HIS A 124 16.24 -14.32 6.33
N ASN A 125 16.87 -13.30 5.76
CA ASN A 125 18.33 -13.21 5.63
C ASN A 125 19.02 -12.72 6.92
N GLY A 126 18.25 -12.44 7.98
CA GLY A 126 18.74 -12.00 9.27
C GLY A 126 19.14 -10.52 9.31
N ARG A 127 18.86 -9.74 8.26
CA ARG A 127 19.12 -8.31 8.15
C ARG A 127 17.82 -7.52 7.98
N TRP A 128 17.91 -6.22 8.23
CA TRP A 128 16.86 -5.26 7.88
C TRP A 128 17.05 -4.80 6.44
N ALA A 129 15.94 -4.66 5.72
CA ALA A 129 15.94 -4.26 4.32
C ALA A 129 14.88 -3.19 4.06
N VAL A 130 15.20 -2.33 3.10
CA VAL A 130 14.25 -1.49 2.38
C VAL A 130 13.70 -2.31 1.22
N VAL A 131 12.40 -2.60 1.27
CA VAL A 131 11.69 -3.35 0.24
C VAL A 131 10.74 -2.40 -0.49
N THR A 132 10.90 -2.30 -1.81
CA THR A 132 10.11 -1.38 -2.64
C THR A 132 9.92 -1.93 -4.05
N GLY A 133 8.89 -1.44 -4.74
CA GLY A 133 8.77 -1.65 -6.18
C GLY A 133 9.82 -0.83 -6.93
N ASN A 134 10.23 -1.29 -8.11
CA ASN A 134 11.23 -0.59 -8.93
C ASN A 134 10.79 0.81 -9.39
N GLY A 135 9.50 1.14 -9.27
CA GLY A 135 8.96 2.42 -9.73
C GLY A 135 8.60 2.39 -11.21
N TYR A 136 8.22 3.56 -11.73
CA TYR A 136 7.59 3.69 -13.05
C TYR A 136 8.56 4.28 -14.07
N LYS A 137 8.40 3.96 -15.37
CA LYS A 137 9.30 4.44 -16.44
C LYS A 137 10.79 4.11 -16.21
N GLY A 138 11.09 2.90 -15.73
CA GLY A 138 12.45 2.38 -15.69
C GLY A 138 13.01 2.15 -17.10
N GLU A 139 14.26 2.52 -17.33
CA GLU A 139 14.96 2.24 -18.61
C GLU A 139 15.48 0.79 -18.66
N GLY A 140 15.56 0.15 -19.84
CA GLY A 140 16.12 -1.19 -19.98
C GLY A 140 15.46 -2.06 -21.05
N THR A 141 15.92 -3.31 -21.18
CA THR A 141 15.26 -4.32 -22.02
C THR A 141 13.81 -4.51 -21.57
N ASN A 142 12.86 -4.37 -22.51
CA ASN A 142 11.40 -4.43 -22.31
C ASN A 142 10.68 -3.13 -21.89
N ASN A 143 11.30 -1.93 -21.97
CA ASN A 143 10.62 -0.64 -21.74
C ASN A 143 9.73 -0.62 -20.47
N GLY A 144 10.34 -0.75 -19.30
CA GLY A 144 9.61 -0.71 -18.02
C GLY A 144 9.11 -2.09 -17.60
N GLY A 145 10.03 -3.03 -17.32
CA GLY A 145 9.67 -4.21 -16.54
C GLY A 145 9.28 -3.84 -15.09
N ALA A 146 8.63 -4.76 -14.38
CA ALA A 146 8.32 -4.60 -12.97
C ALA A 146 9.21 -5.53 -12.12
N ALA A 147 9.73 -5.03 -11.00
CA ALA A 147 10.54 -5.83 -10.08
C ALA A 147 10.35 -5.37 -8.63
N LEU A 148 10.45 -6.32 -7.70
CA LEU A 148 10.59 -6.04 -6.28
C LEU A 148 12.08 -5.91 -5.95
N TYR A 149 12.48 -4.75 -5.44
CA TYR A 149 13.82 -4.52 -4.94
C TYR A 149 13.88 -4.78 -3.44
N ILE A 150 14.92 -5.51 -3.05
CA ILE A 150 15.29 -5.76 -1.66
C ILE A 150 16.68 -5.17 -1.46
N ILE A 151 16.75 -4.05 -0.77
CA ILE A 151 17.96 -3.25 -0.56
C ILE A 151 18.35 -3.36 0.91
N ASP A 152 19.61 -3.64 1.21
CA ASP A 152 20.09 -3.68 2.60
C ASP A 152 19.94 -2.30 3.25
N ALA A 153 19.28 -2.23 4.40
CA ALA A 153 18.87 -0.95 4.99
C ALA A 153 20.04 -0.08 5.46
N ILE A 154 21.18 -0.69 5.78
CA ILE A 154 22.37 0.03 6.28
C ILE A 154 23.31 0.41 5.13
N THR A 155 23.53 -0.51 4.20
CA THR A 155 24.57 -0.37 3.17
C THR A 155 24.06 0.15 1.84
N GLY A 156 22.74 0.09 1.58
CA GLY A 156 22.17 0.48 0.28
C GLY A 156 22.42 -0.52 -0.84
N LYS A 157 23.06 -1.66 -0.53
CA LYS A 157 23.36 -2.69 -1.52
C LYS A 157 22.09 -3.43 -1.91
N LEU A 158 21.83 -3.55 -3.22
CA LEU A 158 20.77 -4.41 -3.72
C LEU A 158 21.08 -5.88 -3.38
N THR A 159 20.27 -6.44 -2.49
CA THR A 159 20.38 -7.83 -2.04
C THR A 159 19.71 -8.78 -3.04
N LYS A 160 18.57 -8.36 -3.62
CA LYS A 160 17.83 -9.14 -4.60
C LYS A 160 16.95 -8.22 -5.45
N SER A 161 16.88 -8.53 -6.75
CA SER A 161 15.81 -8.07 -7.65
C SER A 161 14.93 -9.28 -7.97
N LEU A 162 13.63 -9.20 -7.67
CA LEU A 162 12.64 -10.21 -8.06
C LEU A 162 11.82 -9.65 -9.21
N GLU A 163 12.24 -9.99 -10.41
CA GLU A 163 11.67 -9.51 -11.66
C GLU A 163 10.39 -10.26 -12.01
N VAL A 164 9.37 -9.53 -12.46
CA VAL A 164 8.09 -10.09 -12.91
C VAL A 164 7.84 -9.72 -14.37
N THR A 165 7.25 -10.67 -15.11
CA THR A 165 6.97 -10.50 -16.53
C THR A 165 5.49 -10.24 -16.73
N GLY A 166 5.19 -9.02 -17.18
CA GLY A 166 3.83 -8.59 -17.55
C GLY A 166 3.49 -8.81 -19.02
N GLU A 167 2.49 -8.08 -19.49
CA GLU A 167 2.14 -7.91 -20.89
C GLU A 167 3.10 -6.92 -21.59
N THR A 168 3.10 -6.89 -22.92
CA THR A 168 3.94 -5.95 -23.67
C THR A 168 3.53 -4.50 -23.40
N GLY A 169 4.49 -3.65 -23.06
CA GLY A 169 4.29 -2.22 -22.83
C GLY A 169 4.93 -1.76 -21.53
N GLU A 170 4.69 -0.50 -21.17
CA GLU A 170 5.19 0.07 -19.92
C GLU A 170 4.62 -0.67 -18.71
N ASN A 171 5.49 -0.94 -17.74
CA ASN A 171 5.14 -1.46 -16.44
C ASN A 171 6.05 -0.84 -15.36
N GLY A 172 5.77 -1.19 -14.11
CA GLY A 172 6.55 -0.82 -12.94
C GLY A 172 5.84 -1.32 -11.69
N LEU A 173 6.59 -1.93 -10.77
CA LEU A 173 6.01 -2.45 -9.54
C LEU A 173 5.72 -1.29 -8.58
N SER A 174 4.53 -1.32 -7.98
CA SER A 174 4.02 -0.31 -7.07
C SER A 174 4.38 -0.60 -5.60
N THR A 175 3.81 0.17 -4.67
CA THR A 175 4.05 0.04 -3.23
C THR A 175 3.78 -1.38 -2.74
N PRO A 176 4.78 -2.09 -2.20
CA PRO A 176 4.57 -3.43 -1.66
C PRO A 176 3.97 -3.38 -0.26
N ARG A 177 3.19 -4.41 0.08
CA ARG A 177 2.75 -4.73 1.43
C ARG A 177 3.47 -5.97 1.91
N LEU A 178 4.33 -5.83 2.92
CA LEU A 178 4.97 -6.95 3.59
C LEU A 178 4.02 -7.55 4.64
N VAL A 179 4.09 -8.87 4.77
CA VAL A 179 3.24 -9.64 5.68
C VAL A 179 4.13 -10.57 6.50
N ASP A 180 3.99 -10.45 7.81
CA ASP A 180 4.49 -11.38 8.81
C ASP A 180 3.30 -12.26 9.23
N PHE A 181 3.39 -13.56 8.92
CA PHE A 181 2.31 -14.51 9.14
C PHE A 181 2.32 -15.12 10.54
N ASP A 182 3.50 -15.33 11.12
CA ASP A 182 3.66 -15.96 12.44
C ASP A 182 3.81 -14.96 13.59
N GLY A 183 3.94 -13.68 13.29
CA GLY A 183 4.05 -12.60 14.26
C GLY A 183 5.41 -12.54 14.93
N ASP A 184 6.47 -13.09 14.33
CA ASP A 184 7.84 -13.08 14.89
C ASP A 184 8.64 -11.79 14.57
N GLY A 185 8.03 -10.88 13.82
CA GLY A 185 8.62 -9.61 13.38
C GLY A 185 9.51 -9.72 12.14
N VAL A 186 9.48 -10.86 11.42
CA VAL A 186 10.17 -11.09 10.16
C VAL A 186 9.14 -11.19 9.03
N ALA A 187 9.37 -10.47 7.92
CA ALA A 187 8.44 -10.54 6.79
C ALA A 187 8.61 -11.85 6.01
N ASP A 188 7.49 -12.54 5.78
CA ASP A 188 7.39 -13.82 5.08
C ASP A 188 7.01 -13.67 3.61
N TYR A 189 6.13 -12.71 3.34
CA TYR A 189 5.58 -12.45 2.01
C TYR A 189 5.58 -10.97 1.71
N ALA A 190 5.60 -10.64 0.42
CA ALA A 190 5.23 -9.32 -0.06
C ALA A 190 4.15 -9.43 -1.13
N TYR A 191 3.17 -8.53 -1.10
CA TYR A 191 2.16 -8.36 -2.14
C TYR A 191 2.34 -6.98 -2.78
N ALA A 192 2.34 -6.90 -4.10
CA ALA A 192 2.46 -5.62 -4.79
C ALA A 192 1.67 -5.65 -6.10
N GLY A 193 1.02 -4.53 -6.40
CA GLY A 193 0.43 -4.28 -7.70
C GLY A 193 1.45 -3.75 -8.70
N ASP A 194 1.08 -3.71 -9.98
CA ASP A 194 1.86 -3.04 -11.02
C ASP A 194 0.96 -2.15 -11.91
N LEU A 195 1.59 -1.37 -12.80
CA LEU A 195 0.87 -0.48 -13.72
C LEU A 195 0.00 -1.23 -14.74
N GLN A 196 0.27 -2.51 -14.95
CA GLN A 196 -0.51 -3.38 -15.83
C GLN A 196 -1.66 -4.10 -15.10
N GLY A 197 -1.94 -3.72 -13.85
CA GLY A 197 -3.04 -4.25 -13.05
C GLY A 197 -2.81 -5.68 -12.56
N ASN A 198 -1.58 -6.18 -12.60
CA ASN A 198 -1.26 -7.47 -12.04
C ASN A 198 -1.04 -7.32 -10.52
N LEU A 199 -1.66 -8.18 -9.72
CA LEU A 199 -1.32 -8.35 -8.31
C LEU A 199 -0.34 -9.52 -8.18
N TRP A 200 0.86 -9.19 -7.72
CA TRP A 200 1.95 -10.13 -7.51
C TRP A 200 2.08 -10.51 -6.04
N ARG A 201 2.63 -11.71 -5.82
CA ARG A 201 3.11 -12.15 -4.52
C ARG A 201 4.55 -12.63 -4.65
N PHE A 202 5.34 -12.33 -3.62
CA PHE A 202 6.74 -12.72 -3.51
C PHE A 202 6.90 -13.53 -2.24
N ASP A 203 7.54 -14.70 -2.36
CA ASP A 203 7.89 -15.55 -1.23
C ASP A 203 9.24 -15.05 -0.68
N LEU A 204 9.24 -14.53 0.55
CA LEU A 204 10.42 -14.01 1.25
C LEU A 204 10.90 -14.95 2.36
N LEU A 205 10.59 -16.24 2.23
CA LEU A 205 10.89 -17.27 3.22
C LEU A 205 12.32 -17.81 3.12
N GLY A 206 12.88 -18.20 4.26
CA GLY A 206 14.15 -18.94 4.35
C GLY A 206 14.05 -20.39 3.87
N GLY A 207 15.19 -21.05 3.65
CA GLY A 207 15.23 -22.47 3.31
C GLY A 207 14.70 -23.35 4.45
N SER A 208 13.78 -24.25 4.13
CA SER A 208 13.19 -25.30 5.00
C SER A 208 11.96 -24.91 5.83
N ALA A 209 10.92 -24.34 5.21
CA ALA A 209 9.58 -24.69 5.67
C ALA A 209 9.36 -26.18 5.32
N THR A 210 9.39 -27.09 6.30
CA THR A 210 9.28 -28.55 6.09
C THR A 210 7.87 -29.02 5.73
N GLY A 211 7.03 -28.14 5.17
CA GLY A 211 5.64 -28.38 4.82
C GLY A 211 4.70 -27.30 5.39
N PRO A 212 3.42 -27.31 4.98
CA PRO A 212 2.41 -26.43 5.57
C PRO A 212 2.27 -26.75 7.05
N ASP A 213 2.50 -25.77 7.93
CA ASP A 213 2.24 -25.98 9.35
C ASP A 213 0.72 -26.15 9.55
N THR A 214 0.32 -27.31 10.08
CA THR A 214 -1.08 -27.59 10.43
C THR A 214 -1.51 -26.75 11.63
N ASN A 215 -0.56 -26.27 12.43
CA ASN A 215 -0.78 -25.33 13.51
C ASN A 215 -0.44 -23.89 13.04
N PRO A 216 -1.10 -22.85 13.58
CA PRO A 216 -0.61 -21.49 13.42
C PRO A 216 0.82 -21.46 14.00
N PRO A 217 1.79 -20.86 13.31
CA PRO A 217 3.19 -21.13 13.58
C PRO A 217 3.51 -20.61 14.98
N SER A 218 3.89 -21.52 15.86
CA SER A 218 4.53 -21.16 17.11
C SER A 218 5.92 -20.64 16.75
N ASN A 219 6.07 -19.32 16.63
CA ASN A 219 7.31 -18.57 16.80
C ASN A 219 8.58 -19.32 16.31
N GLY A 220 8.82 -19.39 14.99
CA GLY A 220 10.10 -19.85 14.46
C GLY A 220 10.14 -21.16 13.64
N SER A 221 9.05 -21.60 13.02
CA SER A 221 9.07 -22.78 12.13
C SER A 221 9.46 -22.48 10.66
N TYR A 222 9.70 -21.23 10.29
CA TYR A 222 10.06 -20.85 8.91
C TYR A 222 11.57 -20.70 8.70
N GLY A 223 12.29 -21.82 8.72
CA GLY A 223 13.67 -21.93 8.24
C GLY A 223 14.75 -21.24 9.10
N THR A 224 16.02 -21.48 8.74
CA THR A 224 17.16 -20.82 9.38
C THR A 224 17.30 -19.39 8.86
N LYS A 225 17.40 -18.42 9.78
CA LYS A 225 17.51 -16.96 9.50
C LYS A 225 18.85 -16.53 8.86
N SER A 226 19.58 -17.46 8.23
CA SER A 226 20.94 -17.29 7.71
C SER A 226 21.09 -17.42 6.19
N ASP A 227 20.19 -18.15 5.50
CA ASP A 227 20.40 -18.55 4.08
C ASP A 227 19.27 -18.12 3.12
N GLY A 228 18.36 -17.25 3.57
CA GLY A 228 17.07 -17.01 2.90
C GLY A 228 17.09 -16.31 1.53
N ILE A 229 18.11 -15.51 1.20
CA ILE A 229 18.10 -14.67 -0.02
C ILE A 229 18.04 -15.50 -1.31
N SER A 230 18.68 -16.67 -1.33
CA SER A 230 18.72 -17.55 -2.50
C SER A 230 17.34 -18.16 -2.83
N LYS A 231 16.43 -18.19 -1.84
CA LYS A 231 15.09 -18.76 -1.96
C LYS A 231 14.00 -17.72 -2.18
N PHE A 232 14.33 -16.43 -2.06
CA PHE A 232 13.41 -15.37 -2.43
C PHE A 232 13.05 -15.48 -3.90
N GLN A 233 11.75 -15.54 -4.18
CA GLN A 233 11.23 -15.82 -5.51
C GLN A 233 9.86 -15.18 -5.70
N VAL A 234 9.46 -15.02 -6.96
CA VAL A 234 8.09 -14.70 -7.31
C VAL A 234 7.23 -15.94 -7.08
N SER A 235 6.11 -15.78 -6.38
CA SER A 235 5.18 -16.88 -6.14
C SER A 235 4.52 -17.35 -7.44
N TYR A 236 3.86 -18.50 -7.39
CA TYR A 236 3.04 -19.04 -8.47
C TYR A 236 3.76 -19.21 -9.81
N ASN A 237 5.00 -19.70 -9.76
CA ASN A 237 5.87 -19.91 -10.92
C ASN A 237 5.99 -18.66 -11.80
N GLY A 238 6.14 -17.49 -11.17
CA GLY A 238 6.28 -16.21 -11.87
C GLY A 238 5.00 -15.69 -12.51
N SER A 239 3.83 -16.19 -12.12
CA SER A 239 2.52 -15.70 -12.60
C SER A 239 1.85 -14.81 -11.56
N PRO A 240 1.10 -13.77 -11.98
CA PRO A 240 0.38 -12.93 -11.03
C PRO A 240 -0.79 -13.70 -10.40
N MET A 241 -1.13 -13.35 -9.16
CA MET A 241 -2.26 -13.93 -8.46
C MET A 241 -3.60 -13.52 -9.07
N PHE A 242 -3.63 -12.30 -9.61
CA PHE A 242 -4.83 -11.71 -10.19
C PHE A 242 -4.43 -10.67 -11.23
N LYS A 243 -5.28 -10.52 -12.26
CA LYS A 243 -5.18 -9.46 -13.26
C LYS A 243 -6.42 -8.57 -13.17
N ALA A 244 -6.24 -7.36 -12.66
CA ALA A 244 -7.28 -6.36 -12.57
C ALA A 244 -7.62 -5.82 -13.96
N ARG A 245 -8.88 -6.05 -14.33
CA ARG A 245 -9.47 -5.64 -15.60
C ARG A 245 -10.87 -5.13 -15.32
N SER A 246 -11.26 -4.04 -15.99
CA SER A 246 -12.62 -3.52 -15.97
C SER A 246 -13.60 -4.50 -16.65
N GLU A 247 -14.89 -4.20 -16.60
CA GLU A 247 -15.94 -4.99 -17.27
C GLU A 247 -15.71 -5.14 -18.78
N ASN A 248 -15.17 -4.11 -19.44
CA ASN A 248 -14.81 -4.13 -20.86
C ASN A 248 -13.35 -4.60 -21.14
N GLY A 249 -12.69 -5.21 -20.15
CA GLY A 249 -11.35 -5.80 -20.30
C GLY A 249 -10.20 -4.80 -20.33
N GLN A 250 -10.42 -3.52 -20.00
CA GLN A 250 -9.36 -2.53 -19.91
C GLN A 250 -8.47 -2.76 -18.70
N ILE A 251 -7.19 -2.44 -18.84
CA ILE A 251 -6.20 -2.53 -17.77
C ILE A 251 -6.56 -1.55 -16.66
N GLN A 252 -6.51 -2.03 -15.42
CA GLN A 252 -6.71 -1.20 -14.23
C GLN A 252 -5.40 -1.18 -13.41
N PRO A 253 -4.58 -0.13 -13.53
CA PRO A 253 -3.31 -0.02 -12.80
C PRO A 253 -3.49 -0.11 -11.28
N ILE A 254 -2.51 -0.62 -10.56
CA ILE A 254 -2.53 -0.68 -9.08
C ILE A 254 -1.34 0.10 -8.56
N THR A 255 -1.57 1.21 -7.86
CA THR A 255 -0.49 2.09 -7.33
C THR A 255 -0.39 2.09 -5.80
N SER A 256 -1.53 2.01 -5.10
CA SER A 256 -1.58 1.92 -3.63
C SER A 256 -1.11 0.55 -3.11
N ALA A 257 -0.60 0.50 -1.87
CA ALA A 257 -0.26 -0.76 -1.22
C ALA A 257 -1.52 -1.63 -0.99
N PRO A 258 -1.45 -2.95 -1.23
CA PRO A 258 -2.49 -3.86 -0.78
C PRO A 258 -2.67 -3.80 0.75
N SER A 259 -3.87 -4.10 1.22
CA SER A 259 -4.17 -4.39 2.62
C SER A 259 -4.43 -5.88 2.77
N VAL A 260 -3.85 -6.50 3.79
CA VAL A 260 -3.90 -7.96 3.98
C VAL A 260 -4.62 -8.26 5.29
N ILE A 261 -5.74 -8.97 5.19
CA ILE A 261 -6.67 -9.20 6.30
C ILE A 261 -6.92 -10.70 6.41
N ARG A 262 -6.90 -11.23 7.64
CA ARG A 262 -7.10 -12.67 7.84
C ARG A 262 -8.47 -13.10 7.30
N HIS A 263 -8.51 -14.16 6.51
CA HIS A 263 -9.76 -14.67 5.95
C HIS A 263 -10.70 -15.11 7.09
N PRO A 264 -12.04 -14.94 7.00
CA PRO A 264 -12.99 -15.31 8.05
C PRO A 264 -12.90 -16.78 8.49
N THR A 265 -12.54 -17.68 7.58
CA THR A 265 -12.36 -19.12 7.85
C THR A 265 -11.02 -19.43 8.54
N ARG A 266 -10.16 -18.43 8.73
CA ARG A 266 -8.76 -18.51 9.20
C ARG A 266 -7.80 -19.26 8.29
N LEU A 267 -8.28 -19.78 7.16
CA LEU A 267 -7.44 -20.35 6.11
C LEU A 267 -7.05 -19.23 5.15
N GLY A 268 -5.78 -18.80 5.21
CA GLY A 268 -5.28 -17.77 4.30
C GLY A 268 -5.72 -16.36 4.66
N TYR A 269 -5.58 -15.46 3.68
CA TYR A 269 -5.85 -14.03 3.81
C TYR A 269 -6.65 -13.52 2.63
N LEU A 270 -7.40 -12.46 2.90
CA LEU A 270 -7.92 -11.57 1.88
C LEU A 270 -6.87 -10.51 1.59
N VAL A 271 -6.43 -10.46 0.35
CA VAL A 271 -5.57 -9.40 -0.19
C VAL A 271 -6.51 -8.41 -0.85
N VAL A 272 -6.70 -7.27 -0.18
CA VAL A 272 -7.54 -6.18 -0.65
C VAL A 272 -6.66 -5.15 -1.35
N PHE A 273 -7.08 -4.62 -2.49
CA PHE A 273 -6.34 -3.60 -3.23
C PHE A 273 -7.31 -2.80 -4.13
N GLY A 274 -7.04 -1.51 -4.26
CA GLY A 274 -7.75 -0.63 -5.18
C GLY A 274 -6.97 -0.41 -6.47
N THR A 275 -7.67 -0.02 -7.52
CA THR A 275 -7.07 0.33 -8.80
C THR A 275 -7.16 1.83 -9.07
N GLY A 276 -6.18 2.34 -9.78
CA GLY A 276 -5.99 3.77 -10.00
C GLY A 276 -4.53 4.13 -10.24
N ARG A 277 -4.33 5.22 -10.98
CA ARG A 277 -3.03 5.83 -11.21
C ARG A 277 -3.17 7.35 -11.22
N TYR A 278 -2.29 8.03 -10.49
CA TYR A 278 -2.22 9.49 -10.42
C TYR A 278 -0.76 9.92 -10.32
N VAL A 279 0.00 9.65 -11.39
CA VAL A 279 1.47 9.79 -11.42
C VAL A 279 1.95 10.66 -12.59
N GLU A 280 1.18 10.69 -13.68
CA GLU A 280 1.45 11.48 -14.87
C GLU A 280 0.55 12.71 -14.93
N ILE A 281 1.00 13.74 -15.67
CA ILE A 281 0.18 14.94 -15.90
C ILE A 281 -1.16 14.58 -16.54
N GLY A 282 -1.19 13.60 -17.44
CA GLY A 282 -2.41 13.13 -18.10
C GLY A 282 -3.39 12.41 -17.16
N ASP A 283 -2.95 11.96 -15.98
CA ASP A 283 -3.85 11.32 -15.00
C ASP A 283 -4.76 12.34 -14.29
N LYS A 284 -4.54 13.65 -14.48
CA LYS A 284 -5.43 14.72 -14.00
C LYS A 284 -6.78 14.72 -14.70
N GLU A 285 -6.82 14.21 -15.93
CA GLU A 285 -8.04 14.03 -16.70
C GLU A 285 -8.82 12.82 -16.19
N PRO A 286 -10.09 12.96 -15.78
CA PRO A 286 -10.88 11.83 -15.34
C PRO A 286 -11.16 10.87 -16.50
N ASN A 287 -10.70 9.62 -16.38
CA ASN A 287 -11.05 8.57 -17.34
C ASN A 287 -12.43 7.99 -17.04
N THR A 288 -13.43 8.42 -17.82
CA THR A 288 -14.84 8.02 -17.66
C THR A 288 -15.25 6.85 -18.56
N SER A 289 -14.32 6.23 -19.29
CA SER A 289 -14.61 5.13 -20.23
C SER A 289 -14.86 3.78 -19.56
N HIS A 290 -14.38 3.61 -18.33
CA HIS A 290 -14.63 2.44 -17.48
C HIS A 290 -14.41 2.81 -16.01
N ALA A 291 -14.97 2.02 -15.10
CA ALA A 291 -14.71 2.19 -13.67
C ALA A 291 -13.29 1.68 -13.32
N GLN A 292 -12.67 2.30 -12.32
CA GLN A 292 -11.69 1.60 -11.47
C GLN A 292 -12.43 0.77 -10.42
N SER A 293 -11.73 -0.06 -9.66
CA SER A 293 -12.36 -1.02 -8.77
C SER A 293 -11.55 -1.25 -7.50
N LEU A 294 -12.25 -1.66 -6.45
CA LEU A 294 -11.69 -2.29 -5.28
C LEU A 294 -11.89 -3.80 -5.37
N TYR A 295 -10.86 -4.58 -5.07
CA TYR A 295 -10.91 -6.03 -5.05
C TYR A 295 -10.49 -6.55 -3.69
N GLY A 296 -11.11 -7.63 -3.22
CA GLY A 296 -10.61 -8.48 -2.14
C GLY A 296 -10.49 -9.91 -2.63
N ILE A 297 -9.26 -10.41 -2.81
CA ILE A 297 -9.00 -11.76 -3.32
C ILE A 297 -8.50 -12.68 -2.22
N TRP A 298 -8.86 -13.97 -2.30
CA TRP A 298 -8.48 -14.96 -1.30
C TRP A 298 -7.18 -15.68 -1.66
N ASP A 299 -6.11 -15.37 -0.93
CA ASP A 299 -4.89 -16.16 -0.91
C ASP A 299 -5.00 -17.28 0.13
N MET A 300 -5.00 -18.53 -0.32
CA MET A 300 -5.08 -19.71 0.53
C MET A 300 -3.71 -20.32 0.86
N GLN A 301 -2.66 -19.91 0.16
CA GLN A 301 -1.33 -20.53 0.20
C GLN A 301 -0.34 -19.69 1.03
N THR A 302 -0.74 -19.33 2.25
CA THR A 302 0.00 -18.38 3.11
C THR A 302 0.65 -19.04 4.34
N LYS A 303 0.85 -20.36 4.30
CA LYS A 303 1.43 -21.18 5.39
C LYS A 303 2.77 -21.82 4.98
N GLY A 304 3.50 -21.18 4.08
CA GLY A 304 4.79 -21.67 3.57
C GLY A 304 4.69 -22.75 2.49
N GLN A 305 3.54 -22.89 1.83
CA GLN A 305 3.41 -23.81 0.70
C GLN A 305 4.39 -23.44 -0.44
N PRO A 306 4.89 -24.43 -1.21
CA PRO A 306 5.92 -24.22 -2.23
C PRO A 306 5.36 -23.59 -3.51
N THR A 307 4.88 -22.35 -3.39
CA THR A 307 4.19 -21.62 -4.47
C THR A 307 5.06 -21.32 -5.67
N GLY A 308 6.38 -21.28 -5.55
CA GLY A 308 7.29 -21.17 -6.69
C GLY A 308 7.08 -22.24 -7.77
N ALA A 309 6.52 -23.40 -7.42
CA ALA A 309 6.18 -24.47 -8.38
C ALA A 309 4.66 -24.66 -8.59
N MET A 310 3.83 -23.81 -7.97
CA MET A 310 2.38 -23.89 -8.10
C MET A 310 1.87 -23.02 -9.24
N THR A 311 0.77 -23.43 -9.87
CA THR A 311 0.01 -22.55 -10.76
C THR A 311 -0.76 -21.51 -9.94
N ALA A 312 -0.86 -20.29 -10.47
CA ALA A 312 -1.69 -19.25 -9.87
C ALA A 312 -3.15 -19.71 -9.72
N PRO A 313 -3.85 -19.30 -8.64
CA PRO A 313 -5.26 -19.61 -8.48
C PRO A 313 -6.08 -18.95 -9.62
N PRO A 314 -7.09 -19.63 -10.18
CA PRO A 314 -7.88 -19.08 -11.28
C PRO A 314 -8.90 -18.05 -10.76
N ILE A 315 -8.43 -16.87 -10.32
CA ILE A 315 -9.26 -15.80 -9.76
C ILE A 315 -9.62 -14.81 -10.87
N ASN A 316 -10.90 -14.56 -11.07
CA ASN A 316 -11.43 -13.55 -11.99
C ASN A 316 -12.82 -13.10 -11.54
N ARG A 317 -13.35 -12.01 -12.12
CA ARG A 317 -14.64 -11.44 -11.72
C ARG A 317 -15.81 -12.44 -11.68
N SER A 318 -15.82 -13.47 -12.54
CA SER A 318 -16.90 -14.47 -12.59
C SER A 318 -16.96 -15.40 -11.37
N ASN A 319 -15.88 -15.48 -10.58
CA ASN A 319 -15.82 -16.26 -9.34
C ASN A 319 -15.70 -15.39 -8.08
N MET A 320 -16.15 -14.14 -8.18
CA MET A 320 -16.15 -13.16 -7.10
C MET A 320 -17.56 -12.60 -6.88
N THR A 321 -17.87 -12.18 -5.66
CA THR A 321 -19.12 -11.45 -5.37
C THR A 321 -18.98 -9.99 -5.78
N GLN A 322 -19.88 -9.51 -6.64
CA GLN A 322 -19.98 -8.07 -6.91
C GLN A 322 -20.71 -7.35 -5.77
N GLN A 323 -20.15 -6.21 -5.37
CA GLN A 323 -20.82 -5.17 -4.62
C GLN A 323 -21.11 -3.98 -5.55
N SER A 324 -22.11 -3.18 -5.20
CA SER A 324 -22.54 -2.01 -5.98
C SER A 324 -22.94 -0.84 -5.08
N PHE A 325 -22.89 0.37 -5.62
CA PHE A 325 -23.52 1.52 -4.99
C PHE A 325 -25.05 1.42 -5.10
N VAL A 326 -25.72 1.53 -3.96
CA VAL A 326 -27.18 1.43 -3.84
C VAL A 326 -27.82 2.81 -3.89
N SER A 327 -27.20 3.79 -3.24
CA SER A 327 -27.71 5.17 -3.20
C SER A 327 -26.61 6.18 -2.94
N GLU A 328 -26.80 7.38 -3.47
CA GLU A 328 -26.04 8.59 -3.13
C GLU A 328 -27.04 9.62 -2.59
N THR A 329 -26.80 10.07 -1.36
CA THR A 329 -27.71 10.91 -0.56
C THR A 329 -26.90 11.87 0.30
N SER A 330 -27.53 12.86 0.93
CA SER A 330 -26.87 13.62 2.00
C SER A 330 -27.00 12.91 3.35
N GLY A 331 -25.89 12.85 4.09
CA GLY A 331 -25.87 12.43 5.49
C GLY A 331 -25.53 13.62 6.40
N THR A 332 -25.83 13.51 7.69
CA THR A 332 -25.49 14.53 8.70
C THR A 332 -24.87 13.88 9.92
N GLY A 333 -23.75 14.44 10.40
CA GLY A 333 -23.08 14.01 11.62
C GLY A 333 -24.01 14.05 12.82
N ALA A 334 -24.21 12.91 13.48
CA ALA A 334 -25.07 12.83 14.65
C ALA A 334 -24.55 13.70 15.81
N THR A 335 -23.23 13.79 15.95
CA THR A 335 -22.55 14.56 16.99
C THR A 335 -22.08 15.91 16.46
N THR A 336 -21.50 15.92 15.25
CA THR A 336 -20.89 17.12 14.67
C THR A 336 -21.89 18.06 14.01
N GLY A 337 -23.06 17.57 13.59
CA GLY A 337 -24.03 18.33 12.81
C GLY A 337 -23.59 18.65 11.38
N THR A 338 -22.42 18.18 10.94
CA THR A 338 -21.88 18.45 9.61
C THR A 338 -22.63 17.66 8.55
N ALA A 339 -23.18 18.35 7.55
CA ALA A 339 -23.82 17.71 6.40
C ALA A 339 -22.79 17.38 5.31
N ARG A 340 -22.85 16.14 4.78
CA ARG A 340 -21.94 15.64 3.74
C ARG A 340 -22.71 14.88 2.67
N GLN A 341 -22.19 14.85 1.45
CA GLN A 341 -22.62 13.84 0.48
C GLN A 341 -22.16 12.46 0.97
N ALA A 342 -23.00 11.46 0.80
CA ALA A 342 -22.85 10.14 1.36
C ALA A 342 -23.30 9.06 0.39
N ARG A 343 -22.59 7.92 0.41
CA ARG A 343 -22.86 6.75 -0.42
C ARG A 343 -23.16 5.54 0.43
N THR A 344 -24.07 4.71 -0.05
CA THR A 344 -24.37 3.39 0.53
C THR A 344 -23.98 2.32 -0.47
N VAL A 345 -23.17 1.35 -0.03
CA VAL A 345 -22.80 0.17 -0.80
C VAL A 345 -23.72 -1.00 -0.43
N SER A 346 -23.90 -1.94 -1.34
CA SER A 346 -24.63 -3.18 -1.09
C SER A 346 -24.00 -4.01 0.04
N ASN A 347 -24.74 -4.99 0.53
CA ASN A 347 -24.25 -5.96 1.51
C ASN A 347 -24.47 -7.39 0.99
N ASN A 348 -24.03 -7.66 -0.23
CA ASN A 348 -24.15 -8.98 -0.82
C ASN A 348 -23.21 -9.94 -0.06
N PRO A 349 -23.68 -11.10 0.43
CA PRO A 349 -22.83 -12.04 1.14
C PRO A 349 -21.80 -12.67 0.21
N VAL A 350 -20.65 -13.05 0.77
CA VAL A 350 -19.64 -13.85 0.05
C VAL A 350 -19.72 -15.28 0.56
N GLU A 351 -20.17 -16.17 -0.32
CA GLU A 351 -20.22 -17.61 -0.10
C GLU A 351 -18.90 -18.24 -0.56
N TRP A 352 -17.96 -18.36 0.38
CA TRP A 352 -16.62 -18.91 0.13
C TRP A 352 -16.63 -20.38 -0.31
N TYR A 353 -17.55 -21.17 0.24
CA TYR A 353 -17.68 -22.58 -0.03
C TYR A 353 -19.09 -22.93 -0.50
N THR A 354 -19.24 -23.93 -1.36
CA THR A 354 -20.57 -24.45 -1.75
C THR A 354 -21.24 -25.22 -0.61
N ASP A 355 -20.44 -25.91 0.21
CA ASP A 355 -20.85 -26.60 1.41
C ASP A 355 -19.71 -26.51 2.45
N PHE A 356 -20.01 -25.97 3.63
CA PHE A 356 -19.04 -25.78 4.71
C PHE A 356 -18.75 -27.07 5.50
N ASN A 357 -19.63 -28.07 5.43
CA ASN A 357 -19.58 -29.30 6.22
C ASN A 357 -19.00 -30.50 5.47
N ALA A 358 -19.00 -30.47 4.13
CA ALA A 358 -18.42 -31.52 3.28
C ALA A 358 -16.94 -31.27 2.97
N THR A 359 -16.50 -31.58 1.74
CA THR A 359 -15.13 -31.41 1.22
C THR A 359 -14.66 -29.95 1.11
N LYS A 360 -15.48 -28.98 1.56
CA LYS A 360 -15.27 -27.53 1.45
C LYS A 360 -14.88 -27.09 0.04
N PRO A 361 -15.69 -27.40 -1.00
CA PRO A 361 -15.40 -26.94 -2.35
C PRO A 361 -15.49 -25.43 -2.42
N ILE A 362 -14.46 -24.78 -2.96
CA ILE A 362 -14.40 -23.32 -3.07
C ILE A 362 -15.47 -22.87 -4.09
N LYS A 363 -16.36 -21.96 -3.67
CA LYS A 363 -17.41 -21.37 -4.51
C LYS A 363 -16.98 -20.01 -5.03
N GLN A 364 -16.61 -19.11 -4.12
CA GLN A 364 -16.12 -17.77 -4.46
C GLN A 364 -14.70 -17.57 -3.93
N ARG A 365 -13.91 -16.81 -4.69
CA ARG A 365 -12.49 -16.53 -4.39
C ARG A 365 -12.24 -15.07 -4.02
N GLY A 366 -13.30 -14.31 -3.81
CA GLY A 366 -13.19 -12.90 -3.44
C GLY A 366 -14.46 -12.10 -3.69
N TRP A 367 -14.29 -10.79 -3.67
CA TRP A 367 -15.33 -9.81 -3.95
C TRP A 367 -14.73 -8.60 -4.68
N TYR A 368 -15.57 -7.84 -5.38
CA TYR A 368 -15.15 -6.57 -5.98
C TYR A 368 -16.25 -5.50 -5.90
N LEU A 369 -15.84 -4.23 -5.89
CA LEU A 369 -16.70 -3.05 -5.98
C LEU A 369 -16.15 -2.15 -7.10
N ASP A 370 -16.94 -1.89 -8.12
CA ASP A 370 -16.58 -0.92 -9.17
C ASP A 370 -16.91 0.50 -8.68
N PHE A 371 -15.97 1.43 -8.83
CA PHE A 371 -16.11 2.84 -8.46
C PHE A 371 -16.96 3.59 -9.51
N ASN A 372 -18.28 3.40 -9.43
CA ASN A 372 -19.27 4.03 -10.31
C ASN A 372 -20.43 4.68 -9.53
N GLY A 373 -20.19 5.05 -8.26
CA GLY A 373 -21.15 5.82 -7.48
C GLY A 373 -21.39 7.17 -8.17
N GLY A 374 -22.64 7.53 -8.40
CA GLY A 374 -22.98 8.74 -9.17
C GLY A 374 -22.62 8.66 -10.67
N GLY A 375 -22.24 7.50 -11.19
CA GLY A 375 -21.84 7.28 -12.59
C GLY A 375 -20.33 7.07 -12.78
N LEU A 376 -19.88 6.95 -14.03
CA LEU A 376 -18.45 6.84 -14.35
C LEU A 376 -17.80 8.22 -14.30
N GLN A 377 -17.31 8.61 -13.12
CA GLN A 377 -16.66 9.91 -12.88
C GLN A 377 -15.13 9.85 -12.99
N GLY A 378 -14.56 8.67 -13.30
CA GLY A 378 -13.11 8.46 -13.24
C GLY A 378 -12.57 8.36 -11.82
N GLU A 379 -13.40 7.95 -10.86
CA GLU A 379 -12.99 7.71 -9.47
C GLU A 379 -11.92 6.61 -9.41
N ILE A 380 -10.81 6.90 -8.72
CA ILE A 380 -9.62 6.06 -8.61
C ILE A 380 -9.17 5.90 -7.16
N MET A 381 -8.42 4.86 -6.85
CA MET A 381 -7.77 4.70 -5.56
C MET A 381 -6.24 4.67 -5.73
N VAL A 382 -5.58 5.64 -5.10
CA VAL A 382 -4.11 5.80 -5.15
C VAL A 382 -3.46 5.91 -3.77
N GLU A 383 -4.28 5.96 -2.72
CA GLU A 383 -3.86 6.08 -1.33
C GLU A 383 -3.93 4.73 -0.59
N ASP A 384 -3.07 4.56 0.41
CA ASP A 384 -3.02 3.32 1.19
C ASP A 384 -4.24 3.19 2.13
N MET A 385 -4.80 1.99 2.22
CA MET A 385 -5.91 1.70 3.14
C MET A 385 -5.48 1.62 4.60
N ARG A 386 -6.45 1.77 5.51
CA ARG A 386 -6.28 1.64 6.96
C ARG A 386 -7.31 0.70 7.55
N THR A 387 -6.86 -0.22 8.39
CA THR A 387 -7.75 -1.14 9.12
C THR A 387 -7.94 -0.65 10.54
N LEU A 388 -9.18 -0.61 11.01
CA LEU A 388 -9.52 -0.36 12.40
C LEU A 388 -10.55 -1.41 12.84
N GLY A 389 -10.10 -2.34 13.70
CA GLY A 389 -10.90 -3.51 14.06
C GLY A 389 -11.24 -4.36 12.82
N ASN A 390 -12.53 -4.69 12.65
CA ASN A 390 -13.04 -5.40 11.48
C ASN A 390 -13.52 -4.45 10.36
N THR A 391 -13.13 -3.18 10.38
CA THR A 391 -13.50 -2.19 9.36
C THR A 391 -12.29 -1.80 8.53
N LEU A 392 -12.47 -1.73 7.22
CA LEU A 392 -11.46 -1.24 6.29
C LEU A 392 -11.85 0.15 5.81
N PHE A 393 -10.97 1.12 6.06
CA PHE A 393 -11.07 2.49 5.59
C PHE A 393 -10.20 2.68 4.36
N LEU A 394 -10.75 3.31 3.33
CA LEU A 394 -10.04 3.64 2.09
C LEU A 394 -10.51 5.00 1.57
N GLN A 395 -9.60 5.75 0.96
CA GLN A 395 -9.90 7.02 0.32
C GLN A 395 -9.77 6.87 -1.20
N THR A 396 -10.74 7.41 -1.92
CA THR A 396 -10.68 7.52 -3.39
C THR A 396 -10.61 8.99 -3.80
N LEU A 397 -10.10 9.20 -5.02
CA LEU A 397 -9.92 10.49 -5.67
C LEU A 397 -10.74 10.48 -6.96
N ILE A 398 -11.42 11.58 -7.26
CA ILE A 398 -12.03 11.86 -8.55
C ILE A 398 -11.19 12.99 -9.17
N PRO A 399 -10.33 12.67 -10.16
CA PRO A 399 -9.50 13.66 -10.83
C PRO A 399 -10.30 14.82 -11.40
N ASN A 400 -9.66 15.98 -11.45
CA ASN A 400 -10.19 17.20 -12.03
C ASN A 400 -9.03 17.98 -12.66
N ASP A 401 -9.17 18.35 -13.93
CA ASP A 401 -8.19 19.11 -14.70
C ASP A 401 -8.51 20.62 -14.73
N ASP A 402 -9.74 21.02 -14.35
CA ASP A 402 -10.18 22.40 -14.39
C ASP A 402 -9.45 23.24 -13.32
N PRO A 403 -8.57 24.19 -13.72
CA PRO A 403 -7.83 25.01 -12.78
C PRO A 403 -8.70 25.97 -11.97
N CYS A 404 -9.97 26.18 -12.37
CA CYS A 404 -10.92 27.07 -11.73
C CYS A 404 -11.94 26.35 -10.83
N ALA A 405 -12.02 25.02 -10.90
CA ALA A 405 -12.92 24.22 -10.09
C ALA A 405 -12.33 23.94 -8.69
N ASN A 406 -13.21 23.68 -7.71
CA ASN A 406 -12.81 23.34 -6.34
C ASN A 406 -12.16 21.94 -6.28
N GLY A 407 -10.88 21.85 -6.63
CA GLY A 407 -10.05 20.66 -6.43
C GLY A 407 -10.57 19.34 -7.02
N ALA A 408 -9.86 18.26 -6.74
CA ALA A 408 -10.33 16.91 -7.01
C ALA A 408 -11.34 16.45 -5.93
N GLY A 409 -12.34 15.66 -6.31
CA GLY A 409 -13.32 15.12 -5.37
C GLY A 409 -12.73 13.97 -4.55
N ASN A 410 -13.01 13.89 -3.25
CA ASN A 410 -12.49 12.82 -2.39
C ASN A 410 -13.61 12.13 -1.63
N TRP A 411 -13.56 10.80 -1.58
CA TRP A 411 -14.48 9.99 -0.80
C TRP A 411 -13.72 9.13 0.19
N LEU A 412 -14.18 9.13 1.45
CA LEU A 412 -13.73 8.17 2.46
C LEU A 412 -14.79 7.08 2.58
N TYR A 413 -14.39 5.83 2.37
CA TYR A 413 -15.25 4.67 2.58
C TYR A 413 -14.85 3.87 3.81
N ALA A 414 -15.86 3.28 4.45
CA ALA A 414 -15.73 2.29 5.51
C ALA A 414 -16.54 1.05 5.10
N ILE A 415 -15.84 -0.05 4.86
CA ILE A 415 -16.44 -1.28 4.35
C ILE A 415 -16.09 -2.49 5.22
N ASN A 416 -16.87 -3.55 5.08
CA ASN A 416 -16.54 -4.86 5.61
C ASN A 416 -15.49 -5.51 4.70
N PRO A 417 -14.24 -5.73 5.15
CA PRO A 417 -13.20 -6.31 4.32
C PRO A 417 -13.46 -7.77 3.92
N SER A 418 -14.32 -8.47 4.66
CA SER A 418 -14.68 -9.85 4.33
C SER A 418 -15.63 -9.93 3.15
N THR A 419 -16.45 -8.90 2.90
CA THR A 419 -17.45 -8.94 1.83
C THR A 419 -17.27 -7.86 0.77
N GLY A 420 -16.50 -6.82 1.06
CA GLY A 420 -16.41 -5.61 0.25
C GLY A 420 -17.63 -4.70 0.35
N GLY A 421 -18.66 -5.15 1.06
CA GLY A 421 -19.92 -4.45 1.19
C GLY A 421 -19.97 -3.52 2.38
N ARG A 422 -21.14 -2.96 2.64
CA ARG A 422 -21.40 -2.11 3.80
C ARG A 422 -21.14 -2.84 5.12
N THR A 423 -20.65 -2.10 6.11
CA THR A 423 -20.54 -2.54 7.52
C THR A 423 -21.91 -2.84 8.15
N LEU A 424 -21.92 -3.58 9.26
CA LEU A 424 -23.14 -3.84 10.04
C LEU A 424 -23.34 -2.84 11.19
N HIS A 425 -22.43 -1.88 11.33
CA HIS A 425 -22.44 -0.80 12.31
C HIS A 425 -22.17 0.54 11.62
N HIS A 426 -22.50 1.64 12.29
CA HIS A 426 -22.16 2.97 11.84
C HIS A 426 -20.66 3.22 12.03
N ALA A 427 -19.91 3.25 10.93
CA ALA A 427 -18.47 3.50 10.96
C ALA A 427 -18.12 5.00 11.03
N PHE A 428 -19.02 5.88 10.59
CA PHE A 428 -18.88 7.35 10.63
C PHE A 428 -19.82 7.95 11.66
N ASP A 429 -19.58 9.18 12.12
CA ASP A 429 -20.57 10.01 12.83
C ASP A 429 -21.71 10.45 11.89
N THR A 430 -21.40 10.64 10.61
CA THR A 430 -22.39 10.93 9.57
C THR A 430 -23.43 9.81 9.45
N ARG A 431 -24.71 10.17 9.59
CA ARG A 431 -25.88 9.27 9.44
C ARG A 431 -26.68 9.63 8.20
N GLY A 432 -27.18 8.62 7.48
CA GLY A 432 -28.14 8.84 6.41
C GLY A 432 -29.55 9.10 6.95
N ALA A 433 -30.49 9.47 6.08
CA ALA A 433 -31.90 9.59 6.44
C ALA A 433 -32.43 8.28 7.05
N ASN A 434 -33.29 8.41 8.08
CA ASN A 434 -33.80 7.28 8.89
C ASN A 434 -32.69 6.43 9.55
N ASP A 435 -31.58 7.05 9.93
CA ASP A 435 -30.43 6.39 10.57
C ASP A 435 -29.84 5.26 9.71
N LEU A 436 -29.80 5.47 8.40
CA LEU A 436 -29.19 4.52 7.47
C LEU A 436 -27.67 4.44 7.73
N ILE A 437 -27.16 3.21 7.83
CA ILE A 437 -25.72 2.96 7.82
C ILE A 437 -25.17 3.35 6.44
N LEU A 438 -24.22 4.28 6.44
CA LEU A 438 -23.52 4.76 5.26
C LEU A 438 -22.21 4.00 5.07
N SER A 439 -21.78 3.87 3.81
CA SER A 439 -20.53 3.20 3.44
C SER A 439 -19.43 4.17 3.01
N GLY A 440 -19.79 5.37 2.58
CA GLY A 440 -18.81 6.41 2.29
C GLY A 440 -19.36 7.82 2.41
N ILE A 441 -18.47 8.78 2.59
CA ILE A 441 -18.75 10.20 2.74
C ILE A 441 -17.76 11.03 1.93
N GLN A 442 -18.18 12.17 1.41
CA GLN A 442 -17.27 13.14 0.82
C GLN A 442 -16.41 13.74 1.95
N PHE A 443 -15.09 13.64 1.82
CA PHE A 443 -14.17 13.85 2.95
C PHE A 443 -12.79 14.33 2.52
N GLY A 444 -12.39 15.49 3.06
CA GLY A 444 -11.04 16.05 2.92
C GLY A 444 -10.62 16.38 1.48
N THR A 445 -9.32 16.63 1.33
CA THR A 445 -8.64 16.78 0.04
C THR A 445 -7.68 15.60 -0.21
N GLU A 446 -6.93 15.67 -1.31
CA GLU A 446 -5.83 14.75 -1.61
C GLU A 446 -4.80 14.71 -0.46
N GLY A 447 -4.21 13.53 -0.20
CA GLY A 447 -3.18 13.34 0.83
C GLY A 447 -3.36 12.12 1.75
N GLY A 448 -4.38 11.29 1.51
CA GLY A 448 -4.64 10.09 2.28
C GLY A 448 -5.41 10.36 3.58
N VAL A 449 -5.90 9.27 4.18
CA VAL A 449 -6.56 9.29 5.49
C VAL A 449 -5.64 8.74 6.59
N SER A 450 -5.57 9.46 7.70
CA SER A 450 -4.95 8.99 8.94
C SER A 450 -6.02 8.73 10.00
N ILE A 451 -5.81 7.71 10.81
CA ILE A 451 -6.70 7.39 11.95
C ILE A 451 -5.95 7.71 13.23
N GLY A 452 -6.55 8.57 14.06
CA GLY A 452 -6.07 8.88 15.40
C GLY A 452 -7.08 8.47 16.46
N GLN A 453 -6.62 8.45 17.70
CA GLN A 453 -7.45 8.21 18.87
C GLN A 453 -7.16 9.27 19.94
N ASP A 454 -8.20 9.80 20.54
CA ASP A 454 -8.14 10.66 21.72
C ASP A 454 -9.14 10.17 22.79
N GLU A 455 -9.35 10.97 23.83
CA GLU A 455 -10.28 10.66 24.92
C GLU A 455 -11.75 10.57 24.45
N GLU A 456 -12.09 11.21 23.33
CA GLU A 456 -13.44 11.23 22.76
C GLU A 456 -13.71 10.05 21.81
N GLY A 457 -12.65 9.36 21.37
CA GLY A 457 -12.75 8.15 20.56
C GLY A 457 -11.79 8.13 19.37
N TYR A 458 -12.19 7.43 18.31
CA TYR A 458 -11.41 7.36 17.07
C TYR A 458 -11.85 8.45 16.09
N LYS A 459 -10.89 9.06 15.39
CA LYS A 459 -11.13 10.11 14.40
C LYS A 459 -10.35 9.81 13.13
N ALA A 460 -11.01 10.01 11.99
CA ALA A 460 -10.37 10.06 10.68
C ALA A 460 -9.95 11.50 10.40
N PHE A 461 -8.70 11.67 9.94
CA PHE A 461 -8.10 12.95 9.59
C PHE A 461 -7.70 12.93 8.13
N ALA A 462 -8.11 13.95 7.39
CA ALA A 462 -7.58 14.30 6.08
C ALA A 462 -7.24 15.79 6.07
N PRO A 463 -6.44 16.28 5.11
CA PRO A 463 -6.10 17.70 5.08
C PRO A 463 -7.37 18.56 5.01
N GLY A 464 -7.51 19.47 6.00
CA GLY A 464 -8.64 20.38 6.11
C GLY A 464 -9.97 19.77 6.61
N ASP A 465 -10.01 18.49 6.99
CA ASP A 465 -11.26 17.81 7.37
C ASP A 465 -11.06 16.73 8.45
N LEU A 466 -12.10 16.54 9.26
CA LEU A 466 -12.12 15.57 10.36
C LEU A 466 -13.50 14.93 10.48
N GLU A 467 -13.51 13.63 10.70
CA GLU A 467 -14.74 12.86 10.92
C GLU A 467 -14.54 11.91 12.11
N PRO A 468 -15.38 11.96 13.16
CA PRO A 468 -15.39 10.92 14.17
C PRO A 468 -15.79 9.57 13.55
N ILE A 469 -15.03 8.53 13.87
CA ILE A 469 -15.25 7.18 13.34
C ILE A 469 -15.41 6.18 14.47
N SER A 470 -16.10 5.09 14.18
CA SER A 470 -16.34 4.01 15.15
C SER A 470 -15.89 2.67 14.58
N PRO A 471 -15.02 1.93 15.29
CA PRO A 471 -14.71 0.55 14.92
C PRO A 471 -15.94 -0.35 15.07
N ASP A 472 -15.84 -1.56 14.52
CA ASP A 472 -16.82 -2.61 14.78
C ASP A 472 -16.89 -2.87 16.31
N PRO A 473 -18.08 -2.80 16.93
CA PRO A 473 -18.22 -3.03 18.37
C PRO A 473 -17.67 -4.39 18.84
N SER A 474 -17.70 -5.42 17.98
CA SER A 474 -17.12 -6.73 18.29
C SER A 474 -15.58 -6.74 18.35
N SER A 475 -14.95 -5.70 17.78
CA SER A 475 -13.50 -5.51 17.82
C SER A 475 -13.03 -4.68 19.00
N LEU A 476 -13.94 -4.03 19.73
CA LEU A 476 -13.63 -3.27 20.95
C LEU A 476 -13.32 -4.22 22.10
N GLY A 477 -12.13 -4.08 22.69
CA GLY A 477 -11.66 -4.91 23.80
C GLY A 477 -10.19 -5.32 23.68
N ARG A 478 -9.68 -6.06 24.67
CA ARG A 478 -8.28 -6.54 24.68
C ARG A 478 -8.13 -7.71 23.69
N GLN A 479 -7.68 -7.41 22.48
CA GLN A 479 -7.52 -8.40 21.39
C GLN A 479 -6.21 -9.20 21.44
N SER A 480 -5.25 -8.79 22.27
CA SER A 480 -3.98 -9.50 22.47
C SER A 480 -3.48 -9.42 23.92
N TRP A 481 -2.76 -10.45 24.34
CA TRP A 481 -2.03 -10.47 25.62
C TRP A 481 -0.55 -10.64 25.32
N ARG A 482 0.29 -9.78 25.92
CA ARG A 482 1.74 -9.98 25.99
C ARG A 482 2.06 -10.39 27.41
N MET A 483 2.66 -11.57 27.58
CA MET A 483 3.23 -11.96 28.87
C MET A 483 4.45 -11.07 29.10
N ILE A 484 4.37 -10.21 30.11
CA ILE A 484 5.56 -9.51 30.61
C ILE A 484 6.28 -10.55 31.48
N GLN A 485 7.47 -10.99 31.06
CA GLN A 485 8.34 -11.73 31.96
C GLN A 485 8.71 -10.77 33.10
N ASN A 486 8.36 -11.15 34.34
CA ASN A 486 8.76 -10.39 35.52
C ASN A 486 10.30 -10.27 35.57
N PRO A 487 10.82 -9.11 36.02
CA PRO A 487 12.24 -8.79 36.03
C PRO A 487 13.09 -9.76 36.85
#